data_AF-A0A810E414-F1
#
_entry.id   AF-A0A810E414-F1
#
_cell.length_a   1.000
_cell.length_b   1.000
_cell.length_c   1.000
_cell.angle_alpha   90.00
_cell.angle_beta   90.00
_cell.angle_gamma   90.00
#
_symmetry.space_group_name_H-M   'P 1'
#
loop_
_entity.id
_entity.type
_entity.pdbx_description
1 polymer ?
#
loop_
_entity_poly.entity_id
_entity_poly.type
_entity_poly.pdbx_seq_one_letter_code
_entity_poly.pdbx_strand_id
1 'polypeptide(L)'
;MVNETAKERDATLFCMTACEEGYDLVVSIGGDGTLHETINGLSGQDYLPKLGIVPLGTVNDFARALQIPQDPEQAIRTLTSSRVQTIDIGRLNDRLFINVVAAGSLAESVSSVSSEDKSRLGALGMGR
;
A
#
# COMPACT_ATOMS: atom_id res chain seq x y z
N MET A 1 4.85 -19.92 -2.55
CA MET A 1 5.90 -19.54 -3.52
C MET A 1 6.62 -18.31 -2.99
N VAL A 2 7.93 -18.19 -3.22
CA VAL A 2 8.72 -16.98 -2.90
C VAL A 2 9.43 -16.57 -4.17
N ASN A 3 9.25 -15.31 -4.59
CA ASN A 3 9.87 -14.75 -5.79
C ASN A 3 10.70 -13.53 -5.40
N GLU A 4 11.97 -13.52 -5.81
CA GLU A 4 12.87 -12.38 -5.64
C GLU A 4 12.84 -11.51 -6.90
N THR A 5 12.66 -10.19 -6.75
CA THR A 5 12.71 -9.24 -7.86
C THR A 5 14.16 -8.92 -8.22
N ALA A 6 14.51 -8.93 -9.50
CA ALA A 6 15.84 -8.59 -10.00
C ALA A 6 15.87 -7.24 -10.74
N LYS A 7 14.74 -6.82 -11.32
CA LYS A 7 14.61 -5.58 -12.09
C LYS A 7 13.25 -4.93 -11.88
N GLU A 8 13.13 -3.69 -12.37
CA GLU A 8 11.86 -2.98 -12.42
C GLU A 8 10.78 -3.83 -13.10
N ARG A 9 9.56 -3.76 -12.55
CA ARG A 9 8.33 -4.43 -12.98
C ARG A 9 8.26 -5.93 -12.70
N ASP A 10 9.28 -6.54 -12.09
CA ASP A 10 9.20 -7.96 -11.71
C ASP A 10 8.06 -8.19 -10.73
N ALA A 11 7.87 -7.31 -9.73
CA ALA A 11 6.77 -7.45 -8.77
C ALA A 11 5.40 -7.30 -9.46
N THR A 12 5.28 -6.40 -10.45
CA THR A 12 4.07 -6.28 -11.27
C THR A 12 3.75 -7.60 -11.97
N LEU A 13 4.73 -8.20 -12.65
CA LEU A 13 4.54 -9.44 -13.40
C LEU A 13 4.18 -10.61 -12.48
N PHE A 14 4.88 -10.76 -11.36
CA PHE A 14 4.57 -11.82 -10.39
C PHE A 14 3.15 -11.70 -9.82
N CYS A 15 2.68 -10.48 -9.58
CA CYS A 15 1.32 -10.25 -9.08
C CYS A 15 0.26 -10.58 -10.13
N MET A 16 0.51 -10.26 -11.40
CA MET A 16 -0.39 -10.67 -12.49
C MET A 16 -0.50 -12.20 -12.57
N THR A 17 0.63 -12.91 -12.54
CA THR A 17 0.63 -14.39 -12.51
C THR A 17 -0.09 -14.94 -11.28
N ALA A 18 0.12 -14.36 -10.10
CA ALA A 18 -0.59 -14.78 -8.89
C ALA A 18 -2.11 -14.60 -9.00
N CYS A 19 -2.59 -13.57 -9.72
CA CYS A 19 -4.00 -13.39 -10.00
C CYS A 19 -4.53 -14.45 -10.97
N GLU A 20 -3.80 -14.70 -12.07
CA GLU A 20 -4.15 -15.73 -13.07
C GLU A 20 -4.20 -17.14 -12.48
N GLU A 21 -3.28 -17.46 -11.57
CA GLU A 21 -3.20 -18.75 -10.88
C GLU A 21 -4.14 -18.84 -9.65
N GLY A 22 -4.84 -17.77 -9.28
CA GLY A 22 -5.87 -17.78 -8.24
C GLY A 22 -5.33 -17.84 -6.80
N TYR A 23 -4.25 -17.13 -6.49
CA TYR A 23 -3.66 -17.13 -5.15
C TYR A 23 -4.50 -16.34 -4.15
N ASP A 24 -4.79 -16.91 -2.97
CA ASP A 24 -5.58 -16.21 -1.95
C ASP A 24 -4.87 -14.99 -1.33
N LEU A 25 -3.54 -14.98 -1.33
CA LEU A 25 -2.70 -13.97 -0.67
C LEU A 25 -1.40 -13.73 -1.44
N VAL A 26 -1.11 -12.46 -1.69
CA VAL A 26 0.20 -11.96 -2.11
C VAL A 26 0.79 -11.14 -0.96
N VAL A 27 2.05 -11.37 -0.61
CA VAL A 27 2.76 -10.58 0.41
C VAL A 27 3.88 -9.80 -0.26
N SER A 28 3.76 -8.47 -0.25
CA SER A 28 4.82 -7.57 -0.72
C SER A 28 5.82 -7.34 0.41
N ILE A 29 7.09 -7.64 0.16
CA ILE A 29 8.18 -7.46 1.12
C ILE A 29 9.20 -6.52 0.48
N GLY A 30 9.30 -5.28 0.96
CA GLY A 30 10.13 -4.27 0.31
C GLY A 30 9.80 -2.84 0.71
N GLY A 31 10.23 -1.88 -0.11
CA GLY A 31 9.90 -0.46 0.05
C GLY A 31 8.71 -0.01 -0.79
N ASP A 32 8.47 1.30 -0.85
CA ASP A 32 7.33 1.88 -1.57
C ASP A 32 7.34 1.56 -3.07
N GLY A 33 8.51 1.43 -3.70
CA GLY A 33 8.62 1.03 -5.11
C GLY A 33 8.11 -0.39 -5.36
N THR A 34 8.52 -1.36 -4.53
CA THR A 34 8.05 -2.74 -4.62
C THR A 34 6.54 -2.82 -4.41
N LEU A 35 6.02 -2.09 -3.41
CA LEU A 35 4.60 -2.06 -3.14
C LEU A 35 3.80 -1.38 -4.26
N HIS A 36 4.34 -0.30 -4.86
CA HIS A 36 3.75 0.35 -6.01
C HIS A 36 3.63 -0.61 -7.20
N GLU A 37 4.69 -1.36 -7.50
CA GLU A 37 4.66 -2.39 -8.55
C GLU A 37 3.67 -3.51 -8.25
N THR A 38 3.60 -3.97 -6.99
CA THR A 38 2.62 -4.95 -6.53
C THR A 38 1.20 -4.45 -6.78
N ILE A 39 0.86 -3.25 -6.31
CA ILE A 39 -0.49 -2.67 -6.48
C ILE A 39 -0.83 -2.52 -7.98
N ASN A 40 0.11 -2.06 -8.80
CA ASN A 40 -0.11 -1.95 -10.25
C ASN A 40 -0.32 -3.31 -10.93
N GLY A 41 0.35 -4.38 -10.47
CA GLY A 41 0.15 -5.73 -11.00
C GLY A 41 -1.21 -6.31 -10.63
N LEU A 42 -1.71 -6.00 -9.43
CA LEU A 42 -3.03 -6.43 -8.94
C LEU A 42 -4.18 -5.59 -9.54
N SER A 43 -3.93 -4.33 -9.89
CA SER A 43 -4.95 -3.42 -10.39
C SER A 43 -5.53 -3.87 -11.73
N GLY A 44 -6.86 -3.98 -11.80
CA GLY A 44 -7.57 -4.32 -13.04
C GLY A 44 -7.57 -5.80 -13.42
N GLN A 45 -7.13 -6.68 -12.51
CA GLN A 45 -7.22 -8.14 -12.68
C GLN A 45 -8.63 -8.64 -12.35
N ASP A 46 -9.06 -9.71 -13.03
CA ASP A 46 -10.38 -10.32 -12.82
C ASP A 46 -10.50 -11.00 -11.45
N TYR A 47 -9.41 -11.61 -10.97
CA TYR A 47 -9.28 -12.18 -9.63
C TYR A 47 -8.27 -11.36 -8.82
N LEU A 48 -8.64 -11.02 -7.59
CA LEU A 48 -7.83 -10.16 -6.72
C LEU A 48 -7.45 -10.87 -5.41
N PRO A 49 -6.19 -11.31 -5.26
CA PRO A 49 -5.64 -11.79 -4.00
C PRO A 49 -5.76 -10.75 -2.89
N LYS A 50 -5.79 -11.21 -1.63
CA LYS A 50 -5.51 -10.31 -0.51
C LYS A 50 -4.05 -9.83 -0.61
N LEU A 51 -3.80 -8.61 -0.15
CA LEU A 51 -2.45 -8.05 -0.09
C LEU A 51 -1.97 -7.95 1.36
N GLY A 52 -0.87 -8.64 1.66
CA GLY A 52 -0.06 -8.44 2.84
C GLY A 52 1.14 -7.55 2.55
N ILE A 53 1.61 -6.79 3.53
CA ILE A 53 2.72 -5.85 3.36
C ILE A 53 3.69 -6.04 4.53
N VAL A 54 4.97 -6.25 4.21
CA VAL A 54 6.09 -6.26 5.17
C VAL A 54 7.07 -5.16 4.75
N PRO A 55 7.11 -4.04 5.48
CA PRO A 55 7.96 -2.91 5.12
C PRO A 55 9.44 -3.24 5.39
N LEU A 56 10.27 -3.16 4.36
CA LEU A 56 11.74 -3.28 4.44
C LEU A 56 12.50 -2.10 3.80
N GLY A 57 11.78 -1.11 3.26
CA GLY A 57 12.38 0.12 2.76
C GLY A 57 12.71 1.13 3.86
N THR A 58 13.27 2.27 3.48
CA THR A 58 13.62 3.36 4.43
C THR A 58 12.41 4.25 4.75
N VAL A 59 11.60 4.57 3.74
CA VAL A 59 10.52 5.58 3.84
C VAL A 59 9.16 4.94 4.12
N ASN A 60 8.77 3.87 3.42
CA ASN A 60 7.55 3.07 3.65
C ASN A 60 6.29 3.90 3.94
N ASP A 61 6.07 4.96 3.17
CA ASP A 61 4.95 5.90 3.37
C ASP A 61 3.60 5.18 3.32
N PHE A 62 3.48 4.21 2.42
CA PHE A 62 2.26 3.39 2.29
C PHE A 62 1.98 2.58 3.55
N ALA A 63 2.99 1.89 4.08
CA ALA A 63 2.83 1.11 5.31
C ALA A 63 2.47 2.01 6.49
N ARG A 64 3.05 3.23 6.59
CA ARG A 64 2.69 4.22 7.61
C ARG A 64 1.24 4.68 7.47
N ALA A 65 0.81 5.04 6.26
CA ALA A 65 -0.55 5.50 5.99
C ALA A 65 -1.60 4.42 6.31
N LEU A 66 -1.26 3.15 6.12
CA LEU A 66 -2.10 1.99 6.43
C LEU A 66 -1.95 1.49 7.88
N GLN A 67 -1.16 2.18 8.70
CA GLN A 67 -0.88 1.80 10.10
C GLN A 67 -0.29 0.39 10.24
N ILE A 68 0.46 -0.06 9.25
CA ILE A 68 1.21 -1.31 9.30
C ILE A 68 2.47 -1.08 10.14
N PRO A 69 2.79 -1.98 11.10
CA PRO A 69 4.01 -1.87 11.88
C PRO A 69 5.26 -1.76 11.00
N GLN A 70 6.17 -0.85 11.35
CA GLN A 70 7.43 -0.66 10.62
C GLN A 70 8.48 -1.71 10.96
N ASP A 71 8.33 -2.37 12.11
CA ASP A 71 9.13 -3.52 12.49
C ASP A 71 8.67 -4.75 11.67
N PRO A 72 9.56 -5.40 10.89
CA PRO A 72 9.16 -6.48 10.00
C PRO A 72 8.57 -7.69 10.73
N GLU A 73 9.08 -8.02 11.92
CA GLU A 73 8.53 -9.13 12.72
C GLU A 73 7.10 -8.83 13.17
N GLN A 74 6.83 -7.61 13.63
CA GLN A 74 5.47 -7.18 13.96
C GLN A 74 4.56 -7.16 12.74
N ALA A 75 5.03 -6.69 11.58
CA ALA A 75 4.26 -6.71 10.34
C ALA A 75 3.90 -8.14 9.94
N ILE A 76 4.84 -9.08 10.00
CA ILE A 76 4.60 -10.52 9.73
C ILE A 76 3.56 -11.08 10.71
N ARG A 77 3.60 -10.71 11.99
CA ARG A 77 2.58 -11.13 12.96
C ARG A 77 1.19 -10.62 12.62
N THR A 78 1.06 -9.49 11.91
CA THR A 78 -0.27 -9.03 11.46
C THR A 78 -0.84 -9.90 10.35
N LEU A 79 0.00 -10.56 9.54
CA LEU A 79 -0.44 -11.41 8.43
C LEU A 79 -1.15 -12.70 8.90
N THR A 80 -0.93 -13.11 10.15
CA THR A 80 -1.62 -14.27 10.75
C THR A 80 -2.98 -13.90 11.35
N SER A 81 -3.30 -12.61 11.40
CA SER A 81 -4.60 -12.10 11.86
C SER A 81 -5.69 -12.37 10.82
N SER A 82 -6.92 -12.61 11.27
CA SER A 82 -8.09 -12.67 10.39
C SER A 82 -8.60 -11.29 9.95
N ARG A 83 -7.97 -10.21 10.42
CA ARG A 83 -8.40 -8.83 10.15
C ARG A 83 -7.96 -8.39 8.76
N VAL A 84 -8.93 -8.31 7.85
CA VAL A 84 -8.76 -7.75 6.50
C VAL A 84 -9.42 -6.38 6.46
N GLN A 85 -8.76 -5.41 5.82
CA GLN A 85 -9.32 -4.08 5.58
C GLN A 85 -9.42 -3.84 4.08
N THR A 86 -10.56 -3.35 3.63
CA THR A 86 -10.74 -2.85 2.26
C THR A 86 -10.19 -1.43 2.20
N ILE A 87 -9.37 -1.16 1.19
CA ILE A 87 -8.70 0.13 0.99
C ILE A 87 -8.98 0.58 -0.44
N ASP A 88 -9.42 1.83 -0.58
CA ASP A 88 -9.55 2.45 -1.89
C ASP A 88 -8.20 3.03 -2.32
N ILE A 89 -7.73 2.58 -3.48
CA ILE A 89 -6.52 3.10 -4.10
C ILE A 89 -6.95 3.88 -5.34
N GLY A 90 -6.74 5.19 -5.30
CA GLY A 90 -6.87 6.04 -6.46
C GLY A 90 -5.54 6.18 -7.20
N ARG A 91 -5.63 6.48 -8.49
CA ARG A 91 -4.46 6.74 -9.34
C ARG A 91 -4.68 8.03 -10.12
N LEU A 92 -3.70 8.94 -10.03
CA LEU A 92 -3.65 10.15 -10.83
C LEU A 92 -2.31 10.19 -11.58
N ASN A 93 -2.37 10.10 -12.91
CA ASN A 93 -1.20 9.81 -13.76
C ASN A 93 -0.53 8.51 -13.28
N ASP A 94 0.71 8.59 -12.80
CA ASP A 94 1.48 7.46 -12.26
C ASP A 94 1.64 7.51 -10.74
N ARG A 95 0.90 8.41 -10.06
CA ARG A 95 0.92 8.52 -8.59
C ARG A 95 -0.31 7.86 -8.01
N LEU A 96 -0.08 6.87 -7.16
CA LEU A 96 -1.12 6.27 -6.34
C LEU A 96 -1.43 7.19 -5.16
N PHE A 97 -2.70 7.28 -4.79
CA PHE A 97 -3.15 7.89 -3.55
C PHE A 97 -4.10 6.92 -2.85
N ILE A 98 -4.01 6.85 -1.53
CA ILE A 98 -4.86 5.98 -0.73
C ILE A 98 -5.83 6.84 0.05
N ASN A 99 -7.10 6.45 0.04
CA ASN A 99 -8.06 6.97 1.01
C ASN A 99 -8.36 5.87 2.03
N VAL A 100 -8.11 6.15 3.31
CA VAL A 100 -8.45 5.25 4.41
C VAL A 100 -9.61 5.87 5.18
N VAL A 101 -10.80 5.27 5.08
CA VAL A 101 -11.92 5.63 5.95
C VAL A 101 -11.87 4.72 7.17
N ALA A 102 -11.43 5.26 8.30
CA ALA A 102 -11.43 4.58 9.59
C ALA A 102 -12.60 5.08 10.46
N ALA A 103 -13.36 4.17 11.07
CA ALA A 103 -14.40 4.48 12.06
C ALA A 103 -14.10 3.79 13.40
N GLY A 104 -14.38 4.46 14.53
CA GLY A 104 -14.09 3.98 15.88
C GLY A 104 -12.78 4.53 16.48
N SER A 105 -12.24 3.90 17.52
CA SER A 105 -11.03 4.36 18.25
C SER A 105 -9.75 4.45 17.40
N LEU A 106 -9.77 3.92 16.17
CA LEU A 106 -8.70 4.03 15.18
C LEU A 106 -8.71 5.38 14.45
N ALA A 107 -9.85 6.09 14.41
CA ALA A 107 -9.97 7.40 13.79
C ALA A 107 -9.16 8.47 14.53
N GLU A 108 -8.98 8.34 15.84
CA GLU A 108 -8.17 9.27 16.64
C GLU A 108 -6.69 9.25 16.25
N SER A 109 -6.13 8.07 15.91
CA SER A 109 -4.72 7.95 15.51
C SER A 109 -4.44 8.47 14.10
N VAL A 110 -5.38 8.34 13.16
CA VAL A 110 -5.24 8.83 11.77
C VAL A 110 -5.23 10.37 11.71
N SER A 111 -5.82 11.05 12.70
CA SER A 111 -5.84 12.52 12.78
C SER A 111 -4.46 13.16 13.08
N SER A 112 -3.44 12.36 13.44
CA SER A 112 -2.10 12.85 13.80
C SER A 112 -1.15 13.07 12.62
N VAL A 113 -1.55 12.75 11.39
CA VAL A 113 -0.77 13.04 10.18
C VAL A 113 -1.55 14.01 9.28
N SER A 114 -1.65 15.26 9.71
CA SER A 114 -2.10 16.35 8.85
C SER A 114 -1.75 17.69 9.48
N SER A 115 -0.60 18.27 9.11
CA SER A 115 -0.41 19.74 9.06
C SER A 115 0.83 20.22 8.29
N GLU A 116 1.85 19.42 7.97
CA GLU A 116 3.09 20.00 7.38
C GLU A 116 3.16 20.05 5.84
N ASP A 117 2.41 19.24 5.08
CA ASP A 117 2.46 19.26 3.60
C ASP A 117 1.27 19.91 2.89
N LYS A 118 0.38 20.60 3.61
CA LYS A 118 -0.67 21.45 2.99
C LYS A 118 -0.17 22.87 2.65
N SER A 119 1.02 23.25 3.06
CA SER A 119 1.51 24.63 2.90
C SER A 119 2.09 24.96 1.52
N ARG A 120 2.30 23.97 0.63
CA ARG A 120 2.92 24.20 -0.70
C ARG A 120 1.97 24.16 -1.90
N LEU A 121 0.73 23.69 -1.73
CA LEU A 121 -0.24 23.58 -2.84
C LEU A 121 -1.44 24.56 -2.74
N GLY A 122 -1.57 25.29 -1.62
CA GLY A 122 -2.67 26.24 -1.40
C GLY A 122 -2.41 27.71 -1.79
N ALA A 123 -1.18 28.08 -2.18
CA ALA A 123 -0.81 29.49 -2.38
C ALA A 123 -0.96 30.02 -3.82
N LEU A 124 -1.56 29.28 -4.75
CA LEU A 124 -1.71 29.69 -6.17
C LEU A 124 -3.15 29.68 -6.69
N GLY A 125 -4.10 29.95 -5.83
CA GLY A 125 -5.46 30.24 -6.27
C GLY A 125 -6.21 30.92 -5.16
N MET A 126 -6.14 32.25 -5.13
CA MET A 126 -7.12 33.22 -4.62
C MET A 126 -6.46 34.61 -4.69
N GLY A 127 -6.67 35.31 -5.79
CA GLY A 127 -6.24 36.69 -5.99
C GLY A 127 -7.04 37.24 -7.16
N ARG A 128 -7.86 38.25 -6.87
CA ARG A 128 -8.87 38.87 -7.73
C ARG A 128 -8.30 39.44 -9.03
#